data_AF-A0A497CZT6-F1
#
_entry.id   AF-A0A497CZT6-F1
#
_cell.length_a   1.000
_cell.length_b   1.000
_cell.length_c   1.000
_cell.angle_alpha   90.00
_cell.angle_beta   90.00
_cell.angle_gamma   90.00
#
_symmetry.space_group_name_H-M   'P 1'
#
loop_
_entity.id
_entity.type
_entity.pdbx_description
1 polymer ?
#
loop_
_entity_poly.entity_id
_entity_poly.type
_entity_poly.pdbx_seq_one_letter_code
_entity_poly.pdbx_strand_id
1 'polypeptide(L)'
;MYFGGDVSLHLVKGFSFGLGGEYLSGTATKDKGISGEKDKSFTPFYGTNHKFNGWMDYFYVGNHGGSVGLIDIYIPLVYMVKKVTFKLIPHYFMSAATVSTAIEAGRGINEWKDYSSGLGTEIDFSVGYAVTKGVVIAGGYSQMFATETMQVLKGGNYQNTSNWAWVMITFKPTFYNSDNKKK
;
A
#
# COMPACT_ATOMS: atom_id res chain seq x y z
N MET A 1 5.14 -16.91 -3.48
CA MET A 1 5.05 -16.40 -4.87
C MET A 1 4.61 -14.95 -4.85
N TYR A 2 5.00 -14.20 -5.88
CA TYR A 2 4.72 -12.78 -6.03
C TYR A 2 4.31 -12.48 -7.48
N PHE A 3 3.25 -11.69 -7.64
CA PHE A 3 2.82 -11.17 -8.93
C PHE A 3 2.38 -9.72 -8.74
N GLY A 4 2.69 -8.85 -9.69
CA GLY A 4 2.24 -7.47 -9.68
C GLY A 4 2.19 -6.91 -11.09
N GLY A 5 1.27 -6.00 -11.34
CA GLY A 5 1.14 -5.35 -12.63
C GLY A 5 0.19 -4.17 -12.57
N ASP A 6 0.45 -3.18 -13.42
CA ASP A 6 -0.39 -2.00 -13.57
C ASP A 6 -0.51 -1.59 -15.04
N VAL A 7 -1.62 -0.94 -15.36
CA VAL A 7 -1.88 -0.31 -16.65
C VAL A 7 -2.36 1.11 -16.41
N SER A 8 -1.91 2.05 -17.26
CA SER A 8 -2.32 3.45 -17.19
C SER A 8 -2.69 3.97 -18.57
N LEU A 9 -3.77 4.75 -18.63
CA LEU A 9 -4.33 5.36 -19.83
C LEU A 9 -4.42 6.87 -19.65
N HIS A 10 -3.99 7.61 -20.68
CA HIS A 10 -4.19 9.06 -20.77
C HIS A 10 -5.51 9.32 -21.49
N LEU A 11 -6.58 9.55 -20.73
CA LEU A 11 -7.94 9.65 -21.29
C LEU A 11 -8.19 10.97 -22.01
N VAL A 12 -7.80 12.08 -21.37
CA VAL A 12 -7.91 13.44 -21.91
C VAL A 12 -6.68 14.25 -21.49
N LYS A 13 -6.49 15.44 -22.07
CA LYS A 13 -5.33 16.27 -21.78
C LYS A 13 -5.20 16.55 -20.28
N GLY A 14 -4.10 16.07 -19.70
CA GLY A 14 -3.79 16.25 -18.29
C GLY A 14 -4.45 15.25 -17.35
N PHE A 15 -5.36 14.37 -17.80
CA PHE A 15 -5.95 13.34 -16.95
C PHE A 15 -5.45 11.95 -17.31
N SER A 16 -4.99 11.22 -16.30
CA SER A 16 -4.56 9.83 -16.42
C SER A 16 -5.33 8.96 -15.42
N PHE A 17 -5.80 7.82 -15.91
CA PHE A 17 -6.45 6.79 -15.14
C PHE A 17 -5.58 5.54 -15.17
N GLY A 18 -5.38 4.89 -14.03
CA GLY A 18 -4.70 3.61 -13.96
C GLY A 18 -5.52 2.56 -13.22
N LEU A 19 -5.12 1.32 -13.40
CA LEU A 19 -5.57 0.17 -12.64
C LEU A 19 -4.36 -0.72 -12.39
N GLY A 20 -4.12 -1.12 -11.15
CA GLY A 20 -3.05 -2.04 -10.83
C GLY A 20 -3.44 -2.97 -9.71
N GLY A 21 -2.61 -4.00 -9.54
CA GLY A 21 -2.74 -4.91 -8.42
C GLY A 21 -1.46 -5.66 -8.12
N GLU A 22 -1.41 -6.18 -6.90
CA GLU A 22 -0.30 -6.93 -6.35
C GLU A 22 -0.82 -8.17 -5.61
N TYR A 23 -0.10 -9.28 -5.71
CA TYR A 23 -0.36 -10.52 -5.00
C TYR A 23 0.95 -11.02 -4.36
N LEU A 24 0.94 -11.16 -3.05
CA LEU A 24 1.96 -11.79 -2.23
C LEU A 24 1.34 -13.01 -1.56
N SER A 25 1.86 -14.21 -1.81
CA SER A 25 1.34 -15.40 -1.13
C SER A 25 1.60 -15.37 0.37
N GLY A 26 0.79 -16.12 1.10
CA GLY A 26 0.84 -16.21 2.55
C GLY A 26 0.69 -17.63 3.07
N THR A 27 0.93 -17.77 4.37
CA THR A 27 0.58 -18.97 5.15
C THR A 27 -0.61 -18.64 6.04
N ALA A 28 -1.62 -19.51 6.06
CA ALA A 28 -2.81 -19.32 6.90
C ALA A 28 -2.40 -19.28 8.38
N THR A 29 -3.06 -18.46 9.20
CA THR A 29 -2.65 -18.26 10.61
C THR A 29 -2.52 -19.58 11.36
N LYS A 30 -3.47 -20.51 11.17
CA LYS A 30 -3.48 -21.81 11.83
C LYS A 30 -2.34 -22.75 11.42
N ASP A 31 -1.75 -22.56 10.23
CA ASP A 31 -0.66 -23.42 9.72
C ASP A 31 0.73 -22.90 10.13
N LYS A 32 0.82 -21.69 10.71
CA LYS A 32 2.10 -21.07 11.08
C LYS A 32 2.72 -21.77 12.29
N GLY A 33 4.00 -22.12 12.17
CA GLY A 33 4.77 -22.70 13.27
C GLY A 33 4.40 -24.14 13.63
N ILE A 34 3.55 -24.80 12.84
CA ILE A 34 3.24 -26.23 13.00
C ILE A 34 4.41 -27.05 12.45
N SER A 35 4.91 -27.99 13.26
CA SER A 35 5.96 -28.93 12.84
C SER A 35 5.50 -29.77 11.66
N GLY A 36 6.24 -29.73 10.56
CA GLY A 36 5.93 -30.45 9.32
C GLY A 36 5.17 -29.63 8.27
N GLU A 37 4.58 -28.48 8.64
CA GLU A 37 3.99 -27.55 7.68
C GLU A 37 5.05 -26.64 7.04
N LYS A 38 4.88 -26.34 5.75
CA LYS A 38 5.79 -25.47 5.01
C LYS A 38 5.24 -24.05 4.97
N ASP A 39 6.11 -23.08 5.25
CA ASP A 39 5.80 -21.67 5.02
C ASP A 39 5.65 -21.39 3.51
N LYS A 40 4.48 -20.91 3.11
CA LYS A 40 4.09 -20.50 1.76
C LYS A 40 4.12 -18.98 1.58
N SER A 41 4.55 -18.24 2.60
CA SER A 41 4.60 -16.78 2.58
C SER A 41 5.68 -16.28 1.63
N PHE A 42 5.35 -15.25 0.86
CA PHE A 42 6.35 -14.49 0.14
C PHE A 42 6.85 -13.35 1.01
N THR A 43 8.18 -13.22 1.10
CA THR A 43 8.87 -12.18 1.86
C THR A 43 9.45 -11.17 0.87
N PRO A 44 8.89 -9.95 0.75
CA PRO A 44 9.46 -8.93 -0.11
C PRO A 44 10.75 -8.38 0.54
N PHE A 45 11.91 -8.77 0.01
CA PHE A 45 13.22 -8.32 0.52
C PHE A 45 13.61 -6.91 0.03
N TYR A 46 12.95 -6.41 -1.02
CA TYR A 46 13.16 -5.09 -1.56
C TYR A 46 11.88 -4.27 -1.42
N GLY A 47 11.98 -3.11 -0.80
CA GLY A 47 10.83 -2.26 -0.48
C GLY A 47 10.23 -1.62 -1.73
N THR A 48 8.95 -1.90 -1.99
CA THR A 48 8.12 -1.22 -2.97
C THR A 48 6.92 -0.51 -2.32
N ASN A 49 6.92 -0.39 -0.99
CA ASN A 49 5.75 -0.09 -0.15
C ASN A 49 4.99 1.21 -0.48
N HIS A 50 5.66 2.27 -0.95
CA HIS A 50 4.96 3.51 -1.35
C HIS A 50 4.63 3.58 -2.85
N LYS A 51 5.12 2.60 -3.62
CA LYS A 51 4.72 2.39 -5.03
C LYS A 51 3.52 1.45 -5.11
N PHE A 52 3.47 0.44 -4.24
CA PHE A 52 2.43 -0.57 -4.06
C PHE A 52 2.27 -0.79 -2.55
N ASN A 53 1.07 -1.04 -2.01
CA ASN A 53 0.78 -1.20 -0.56
C ASN A 53 0.45 0.09 0.23
N GLY A 54 -0.05 1.12 -0.45
CA GLY A 54 -0.50 2.37 0.17
C GLY A 54 0.63 3.29 0.66
N TRP A 55 0.31 4.48 1.12
CA TRP A 55 1.29 5.42 1.70
C TRP A 55 1.38 5.36 3.23
N MET A 56 0.50 4.61 3.90
CA MET A 56 0.45 4.52 5.37
C MET A 56 1.31 3.43 6.00
N ASP A 57 2.11 2.69 5.22
CA ASP A 57 3.07 1.69 5.74
C ASP A 57 2.47 0.54 6.57
N TYR A 58 1.20 0.21 6.33
CA TYR A 58 0.54 -0.91 7.02
C TYR A 58 1.16 -2.28 6.68
N PHE A 59 1.73 -2.44 5.48
CA PHE A 59 2.21 -3.72 5.00
C PHE A 59 3.69 -3.71 4.62
N TYR A 60 4.39 -4.76 5.01
CA TYR A 60 5.79 -5.04 4.63
C TYR A 60 6.80 -3.93 4.93
N VAL A 61 6.52 -3.09 5.93
CA VAL A 61 7.49 -2.20 6.58
C VAL A 61 7.93 -2.85 7.90
N GLY A 62 9.25 -3.00 8.08
CA GLY A 62 9.88 -3.50 9.30
C GLY A 62 9.84 -5.02 9.47
N ASN A 63 8.67 -5.67 9.32
CA ASN A 63 8.54 -7.13 9.40
C ASN A 63 7.89 -7.72 8.15
N HIS A 64 8.62 -8.62 7.49
CA HIS A 64 8.31 -9.18 6.18
C HIS A 64 8.16 -10.72 6.22
N GLY A 65 8.45 -11.37 7.36
CA GLY A 65 8.52 -12.84 7.45
C GLY A 65 7.19 -13.49 7.85
N GLY A 66 6.89 -14.66 7.26
CA GLY A 66 5.82 -15.56 7.72
C GLY A 66 4.43 -14.93 7.81
N SER A 67 4.05 -14.09 6.84
CA SER A 67 2.79 -13.35 6.82
C SER A 67 1.62 -14.15 6.23
N VAL A 68 0.39 -13.63 6.33
CA VAL A 68 -0.79 -14.18 5.62
C VAL A 68 -0.85 -13.75 4.15
N GLY A 69 0.21 -13.12 3.65
CA GLY A 69 0.26 -12.58 2.30
C GLY A 69 -0.63 -11.35 2.15
N LEU A 70 -0.69 -10.79 0.95
CA LEU A 70 -1.46 -9.58 0.64
C LEU A 70 -1.93 -9.62 -0.81
N ILE A 71 -3.14 -9.14 -1.02
CA ILE A 71 -3.66 -8.76 -2.32
C ILE A 71 -4.00 -7.27 -2.23
N ASP A 72 -3.40 -6.46 -3.08
CA ASP A 72 -3.66 -5.02 -3.21
C ASP A 72 -4.27 -4.78 -4.60
N ILE A 73 -5.39 -4.07 -4.67
CA ILE A 73 -5.99 -3.57 -5.90
C ILE A 73 -6.14 -2.07 -5.77
N TYR A 74 -5.64 -1.32 -6.74
CA TYR A 74 -5.59 0.14 -6.64
C TYR A 74 -5.86 0.84 -7.97
N ILE A 75 -6.38 2.07 -7.87
CA ILE A 75 -6.81 2.87 -9.02
C ILE A 75 -6.13 4.24 -8.98
N PRO A 76 -5.00 4.45 -9.67
CA PRO A 76 -4.37 5.76 -9.74
C PRO A 76 -5.17 6.73 -10.60
N LEU A 77 -5.57 7.86 -10.02
CA LEU A 77 -6.19 8.99 -10.72
C LEU A 77 -5.25 10.18 -10.64
N VAL A 78 -4.74 10.64 -11.78
CA VAL A 78 -3.79 11.76 -11.85
C VAL A 78 -4.34 12.86 -12.73
N TYR A 79 -4.45 14.07 -12.18
CA TYR A 79 -4.88 15.26 -12.92
C TYR A 79 -3.83 16.36 -12.87
N MET A 80 -3.36 16.78 -14.03
CA MET A 80 -2.36 17.83 -14.22
C MET A 80 -3.00 19.04 -14.91
N VAL A 81 -2.98 20.18 -14.23
CA VAL A 81 -3.50 21.45 -14.74
C VAL A 81 -2.52 22.57 -14.44
N LYS A 82 -2.01 23.22 -15.51
CA LYS A 82 -0.98 24.27 -15.42
C LYS A 82 0.24 23.79 -14.62
N LYS A 83 0.46 24.35 -13.43
CA LYS A 83 1.56 24.04 -12.51
C LYS A 83 1.14 23.10 -11.38
N VAL A 84 -0.13 22.67 -11.34
CA VAL A 84 -0.69 21.87 -10.25
C VAL A 84 -0.88 20.42 -10.72
N THR A 85 -0.48 19.47 -9.88
CA THR A 85 -0.75 18.04 -10.06
C THR A 85 -1.54 17.53 -8.86
N PHE A 86 -2.66 16.87 -9.12
CA PHE A 86 -3.44 16.13 -8.14
C PHE A 86 -3.24 14.64 -8.38
N LYS A 87 -3.12 13.86 -7.29
CA LYS A 87 -3.14 12.41 -7.34
C LYS A 87 -4.10 11.89 -6.28
N LEU A 88 -4.96 10.96 -6.67
CA LEU A 88 -5.85 10.21 -5.79
C LEU A 88 -5.68 8.73 -6.11
N ILE A 89 -5.39 7.91 -5.11
CA ILE A 89 -5.17 6.48 -5.27
C ILE A 89 -5.96 5.75 -4.16
N PRO A 90 -7.20 5.34 -4.42
CA PRO A 90 -7.87 4.36 -3.59
C PRO A 90 -7.21 2.99 -3.73
N HIS A 91 -7.04 2.32 -2.59
CA HIS A 91 -6.58 0.94 -2.46
C HIS A 91 -7.66 0.09 -1.78
N TYR A 92 -7.73 -1.19 -2.14
CA TYR A 92 -8.45 -2.22 -1.41
C TYR A 92 -7.51 -3.40 -1.12
N PHE A 93 -7.37 -3.72 0.17
CA PHE A 93 -6.43 -4.71 0.67
C PHE A 93 -7.15 -5.97 1.16
N MET A 94 -6.59 -7.13 0.83
CA MET A 94 -7.06 -8.43 1.31
C MET A 94 -5.89 -9.34 1.72
N SER A 95 -6.12 -10.29 2.63
CA SER A 95 -5.16 -11.35 2.89
C SER A 95 -5.17 -12.39 1.77
N ALA A 96 -4.00 -12.91 1.41
CA ALA A 96 -3.89 -13.99 0.41
C ALA A 96 -4.10 -15.39 1.01
N ALA A 97 -3.97 -15.52 2.33
CA ALA A 97 -4.25 -16.72 3.10
C ALA A 97 -5.27 -16.42 4.22
N THR A 98 -5.87 -17.49 4.76
CA THR A 98 -6.88 -17.38 5.81
C THR A 98 -6.30 -16.77 7.09
N VAL A 99 -7.02 -15.77 7.60
CA VAL A 99 -6.76 -15.17 8.91
C VAL A 99 -7.67 -15.84 9.92
N SER A 100 -7.09 -16.38 10.98
CA SER A 100 -7.84 -17.09 12.02
C SER A 100 -7.32 -16.75 13.40
N THR A 101 -8.18 -16.84 14.43
CA THR A 101 -7.76 -16.82 15.84
C THR A 101 -8.09 -18.15 16.49
N ALA A 102 -7.20 -18.60 17.37
CA ALA A 102 -7.43 -19.79 18.17
C ALA A 102 -8.55 -19.50 19.20
N ILE A 103 -9.50 -20.43 19.31
CA ILE A 103 -10.51 -20.43 20.38
C ILE A 103 -10.03 -21.43 21.42
N GLU A 104 -9.68 -20.92 22.60
CA GLU A 104 -9.34 -21.77 23.74
C GLU A 104 -10.62 -22.25 24.43
N ALA A 105 -10.73 -23.57 24.61
CA ALA A 105 -11.80 -24.20 25.38
C ALA A 105 -11.18 -25.20 26.37
N GLY A 106 -10.89 -24.75 27.60
CA GLY A 106 -10.25 -25.59 28.61
C GLY A 106 -8.73 -25.65 28.46
N ARG A 107 -8.11 -26.84 28.55
CA ARG A 107 -6.64 -27.02 28.55
C ARG A 107 -6.05 -27.19 27.13
N GLY A 108 -6.47 -26.37 26.17
CA GLY A 108 -5.92 -26.40 24.81
C GLY A 108 -6.69 -25.57 23.79
N ILE A 109 -6.07 -25.40 22.61
CA ILE A 109 -6.70 -24.88 21.39
C ILE A 109 -7.48 -26.04 20.76
N ASN A 110 -8.80 -25.97 20.76
CA ASN A 110 -9.65 -27.02 20.20
C ASN A 110 -10.31 -26.58 18.88
N GLU A 111 -10.45 -25.26 18.66
CA GLU A 111 -11.13 -24.70 17.49
C GLU A 111 -10.45 -23.40 17.01
N TRP A 112 -10.76 -23.01 15.78
CA TRP A 112 -10.28 -21.76 15.17
C TRP A 112 -11.47 -20.97 14.62
N LYS A 113 -11.48 -19.65 14.87
CA LYS A 113 -12.40 -18.72 14.21
C LYS A 113 -11.72 -18.11 12.99
N ASP A 114 -12.30 -18.32 11.81
CA ASP A 114 -11.85 -17.69 10.58
C ASP A 114 -12.48 -16.29 10.40
N TYR A 115 -11.72 -15.39 9.76
CA TYR A 115 -12.12 -14.02 9.45
C TYR A 115 -12.20 -13.80 7.94
N SER A 116 -13.00 -12.82 7.51
CA SER A 116 -13.05 -12.41 6.10
C SER A 116 -11.67 -11.96 5.61
N SER A 117 -11.34 -12.14 4.33
CA SER A 117 -10.03 -11.75 3.79
C SER A 117 -9.83 -10.23 3.71
N GLY A 118 -10.89 -9.43 3.65
CA GLY A 118 -10.79 -7.97 3.51
C GLY A 118 -10.08 -7.33 4.70
N LEU A 119 -8.96 -6.65 4.45
CA LEU A 119 -8.16 -5.92 5.46
C LEU A 119 -8.56 -4.45 5.54
N GLY A 120 -9.15 -3.90 4.48
CA GLY A 120 -9.72 -2.56 4.47
C GLY A 120 -9.37 -1.78 3.22
N THR A 121 -9.71 -0.50 3.25
CA THR A 121 -9.45 0.44 2.14
C THR A 121 -8.58 1.59 2.60
N GLU A 122 -7.68 2.05 1.75
CA GLU A 122 -6.92 3.27 1.97
C GLU A 122 -7.21 4.27 0.86
N ILE A 123 -7.31 5.54 1.23
CA ILE A 123 -7.44 6.65 0.29
C ILE A 123 -6.21 7.52 0.40
N ASP A 124 -5.39 7.49 -0.65
CA ASP A 124 -4.18 8.30 -0.76
C ASP A 124 -4.42 9.51 -1.64
N PHE A 125 -4.22 10.71 -1.11
CA PHE A 125 -4.38 11.95 -1.84
C PHE A 125 -3.13 12.83 -1.74
N SER A 126 -2.70 13.41 -2.86
CA SER A 126 -1.65 14.43 -2.84
C SER A 126 -1.91 15.54 -3.85
N VAL A 127 -1.38 16.71 -3.53
CA VAL A 127 -1.35 17.89 -4.40
C VAL A 127 0.08 18.42 -4.47
N GLY A 128 0.54 18.75 -5.68
CA GLY A 128 1.84 19.34 -5.92
C GLY A 128 1.75 20.59 -6.79
N TYR A 129 2.49 21.63 -6.43
CA TYR A 129 2.60 22.90 -7.17
C TYR A 129 4.05 23.16 -7.60
N ALA A 130 4.26 23.23 -8.91
CA ALA A 130 5.54 23.57 -9.53
C ALA A 130 5.75 25.10 -9.51
N VAL A 131 6.42 25.61 -8.49
CA VAL A 131 6.71 27.04 -8.32
C VAL A 131 7.53 27.55 -9.52
N THR A 132 8.66 26.88 -9.79
CA THR A 132 9.55 27.11 -10.93
C THR A 132 10.17 25.79 -11.40
N LYS A 133 10.92 25.80 -12.51
CA LYS A 133 11.74 24.65 -12.91
C LYS A 133 12.73 24.35 -11.78
N GLY A 134 12.61 23.18 -11.17
CA GLY A 134 13.46 22.74 -10.06
C GLY A 134 12.93 23.01 -8.66
N VAL A 135 11.76 23.65 -8.49
CA VAL A 135 11.13 23.84 -7.16
C VAL A 135 9.68 23.40 -7.18
N VAL A 136 9.35 22.43 -6.33
CA VAL A 136 7.99 21.90 -6.15
C VAL A 136 7.64 21.93 -4.66
N ILE A 137 6.45 22.43 -4.36
CA ILE A 137 5.83 22.29 -3.03
C ILE A 137 4.72 21.26 -3.18
N ALA A 138 4.71 20.24 -2.33
CA ALA A 138 3.69 19.21 -2.35
C ALA A 138 3.20 18.91 -0.94
N GLY A 139 1.97 18.41 -0.84
CA GLY A 139 1.44 17.84 0.38
C GLY A 139 0.61 16.61 0.07
N GLY A 140 0.48 15.74 1.05
CA GLY A 140 -0.33 14.54 0.95
C GLY A 140 -1.07 14.22 2.24
N TYR A 141 -2.14 13.46 2.08
CA TYR A 141 -2.98 12.94 3.15
C TYR A 141 -3.41 11.53 2.76
N SER A 142 -3.34 10.62 3.72
CA SER A 142 -3.75 9.23 3.59
C SER A 142 -4.64 8.86 4.76
N GLN A 143 -5.67 8.07 4.51
CA GLN A 143 -6.59 7.58 5.55
C GLN A 143 -6.89 6.10 5.30
N MET A 144 -6.68 5.30 6.35
CA MET A 144 -6.99 3.87 6.35
C MET A 144 -8.35 3.63 7.02
N PHE A 145 -9.17 2.80 6.40
CA PHE A 145 -10.41 2.27 6.93
C PHE A 145 -10.23 0.76 7.17
N ALA A 146 -9.71 0.42 8.34
CA ALA A 146 -9.38 -0.95 8.71
C ALA A 146 -10.63 -1.80 9.02
N THR A 147 -10.54 -3.10 8.77
CA THR A 147 -11.56 -4.08 9.17
C THR A 147 -11.20 -4.79 10.49
N GLU A 148 -12.13 -5.56 11.03
CA GLU A 148 -11.84 -6.48 12.15
C GLU A 148 -10.69 -7.44 11.81
N THR A 149 -10.62 -7.94 10.57
CA THR A 149 -9.51 -8.80 10.09
C THR A 149 -8.16 -8.08 10.21
N MET A 150 -8.09 -6.79 9.89
CA MET A 150 -6.86 -6.01 10.06
C MET A 150 -6.44 -5.93 11.53
N GLN A 151 -7.40 -5.68 12.43
CA GLN A 151 -7.12 -5.67 13.87
C GLN A 151 -6.61 -7.04 14.36
N VAL A 152 -7.17 -8.14 13.88
CA VAL A 152 -6.67 -9.49 14.22
C VAL A 152 -5.22 -9.67 13.78
N LEU A 153 -4.86 -9.16 12.60
CA LEU A 153 -3.50 -9.31 12.05
C LEU A 153 -2.46 -8.38 12.68
N LYS A 154 -2.83 -7.14 12.97
CA LYS A 154 -1.90 -6.05 13.33
C LYS A 154 -2.06 -5.60 14.78
N GLY A 155 -3.10 -6.04 15.47
CA GLY A 155 -3.51 -5.51 16.77
C GLY A 155 -4.18 -4.14 16.66
N GLY A 156 -4.34 -3.46 17.80
CA GLY A 156 -4.97 -2.15 17.87
C GLY A 156 -6.50 -2.20 17.85
N ASN A 157 -7.14 -1.10 17.43
CA ASN A 157 -8.59 -1.01 17.29
C ASN A 157 -8.92 -0.53 15.86
N TYR A 158 -9.61 -1.37 15.07
CA TYR A 158 -9.96 -1.04 13.68
C TYR A 158 -10.94 0.15 13.56
N GLN A 159 -11.65 0.47 14.65
CA GLN A 159 -12.60 1.59 14.70
C GLN A 159 -11.93 2.93 14.96
N ASN A 160 -10.65 2.94 15.34
CA ASN A 160 -9.91 4.19 15.54
C ASN A 160 -9.58 4.83 14.20
N THR A 161 -9.60 6.17 14.18
CA THR A 161 -9.11 6.93 13.04
C THR A 161 -7.61 6.70 12.86
N SER A 162 -7.21 6.25 11.66
CA SER A 162 -5.82 6.17 11.25
C SER A 162 -5.59 7.02 10.00
N ASN A 163 -4.78 8.07 10.12
CA ASN A 163 -4.34 8.90 9.00
C ASN A 163 -2.88 9.31 9.11
N TRP A 164 -2.35 9.73 7.97
CA TRP A 164 -1.02 10.28 7.80
C TRP A 164 -1.09 11.51 6.90
N ALA A 165 -0.34 12.55 7.24
CA ALA A 165 -0.27 13.77 6.43
C ALA A 165 1.16 14.31 6.39
N TRP A 166 1.54 14.88 5.25
CA TRP A 166 2.88 15.42 5.05
C TRP A 166 2.88 16.64 4.14
N VAL A 167 3.93 17.45 4.26
CA VAL A 167 4.27 18.56 3.37
C VAL A 167 5.75 18.45 3.01
N MET A 168 6.07 18.66 1.73
CA MET A 168 7.42 18.52 1.18
C MET A 168 7.74 19.70 0.28
N ILE A 169 8.96 20.21 0.40
CA ILE A 169 9.56 21.12 -0.58
C ILE A 169 10.69 20.35 -1.27
N THR A 170 10.57 20.17 -2.58
CA THR A 170 11.63 19.58 -3.41
C THR A 170 12.39 20.68 -4.12
N PHE A 171 13.71 20.74 -3.89
CA PHE A 171 14.64 21.66 -4.56
C PHE A 171 15.66 20.85 -5.39
N LYS A 172 15.63 21.00 -6.71
CA LYS A 172 16.51 20.34 -7.69
C LYS A 172 17.24 21.39 -8.53
N PRO A 173 18.35 21.96 -8.03
CA PRO A 173 19.12 22.98 -8.74
C PRO A 173 19.82 22.38 -9.96
N THR A 174 19.91 23.16 -11.05
CA THR A 174 20.79 22.83 -12.19
C THR A 174 22.02 23.72 -12.08
N PHE A 175 23.16 23.15 -11.67
CA PHE A 175 24.40 23.92 -11.44
C PHE A 175 25.19 24.18 -12.73
N TYR A 176 25.02 23.35 -13.75
CA TYR A 176 25.67 23.52 -15.05
C TYR A 176 24.72 23.04 -16.14
N ASN A 177 24.58 23.83 -17.20
CA ASN A 177 23.83 23.46 -18.40
C ASN A 177 24.73 23.73 -19.61
N SER A 178 25.21 22.66 -20.26
CA SER A 178 26.08 22.73 -21.43
C SER A 178 25.32 22.58 -22.75
N ASP A 179 24.01 22.85 -22.78
CA ASP A 179 23.23 22.87 -24.01
C ASP A 179 23.73 24.00 -24.93
N ASN A 180 24.74 23.67 -25.73
CA ASN A 180 25.18 24.42 -26.90
C ASN A 180 24.11 24.32 -27.99
N LYS A 181 22.97 24.98 -27.79
CA LYS A 181 22.11 25.35 -28.93
C LYS A 181 22.70 26.62 -29.54
N LYS A 182 23.49 26.42 -30.61
CA LYS A 182 23.84 27.50 -31.53
C LYS A 182 22.56 28.22 -31.96
N LYS A 183 22.67 29.55 -31.96
CA LYS A 183 21.70 30.57 -32.32
C LYS A 183 20.82 30.21 -33.52
#